data_AF-A0A2V8QEG8-F1
#
_entry.id   AF-A0A2V8QEG8-F1
#
_cell.length_a   1.000
_cell.length_b   1.000
_cell.length_c   1.000
_cell.angle_alpha   90.00
_cell.angle_beta   90.00
_cell.angle_gamma   90.00
#
_symmetry.space_group_name_H-M   'P 1'
#
loop_
_entity.id
_entity.type
_entity.pdbx_description
1 polymer ?
#
loop_
_entity_poly.entity_id
_entity_poly.type
_entity_poly.pdbx_seq_one_letter_code
_entity_poly.pdbx_strand_id
1 'polypeptide(L)'
;MKRGIVPLTLDPLILKRKRLEFWLTTALIIAALDTTYLAWRFTALFAGWVRPGTSICSWSIWIDCDKVLQTPQARAFFVPNAILAVGFYTGALIWWLVGRRLGEKYRYHLVRTLACWLGVASLLTFRFWWLLLSLDYLCPFCPWNHVLTYVAFFLAIRIWQLTPRPSEHQRLRPLLILVAFCVAWFWAWQIGWFVAEAKLLK
;
A
#
# COMPACT_ATOMS: atom_id res chain seq x y z
N MET A 1 45.18 0.74 31.14
CA MET A 1 44.14 -0.22 30.70
C MET A 1 43.59 0.22 29.35
N LYS A 2 43.99 -0.45 28.25
CA LYS A 2 43.39 -0.22 26.92
C LYS A 2 42.03 -0.94 26.89
N ARG A 3 40.92 -0.20 26.84
CA ARG A 3 39.61 -0.78 26.54
C ARG A 3 39.66 -1.32 25.12
N GLY A 4 39.80 -2.64 24.98
CA GLY A 4 39.70 -3.30 23.69
C GLY A 4 38.33 -2.99 23.07
N ILE A 5 38.33 -2.30 21.93
CA ILE A 5 37.14 -2.13 21.12
C ILE A 5 36.86 -3.50 20.51
N VAL A 6 35.99 -4.28 21.16
CA VAL A 6 35.47 -5.51 20.55
C VAL A 6 34.58 -5.04 19.40
N PRO A 7 34.91 -5.37 18.13
CA PRO A 7 34.06 -5.00 17.01
C PRO A 7 32.67 -5.58 17.25
N LEU A 8 31.67 -4.70 17.31
CA LEU A 8 30.28 -5.07 17.52
C LEU A 8 29.81 -5.77 16.23
N THR A 9 30.02 -7.09 16.16
CA THR A 9 29.43 -7.90 15.10
C THR A 9 27.92 -7.87 15.30
N LEU A 10 27.25 -7.15 14.40
CA LEU A 10 25.78 -7.14 14.38
C LEU A 10 25.29 -8.58 14.22
N ASP A 11 24.40 -8.99 15.11
CA ASP A 11 23.70 -10.28 15.04
C ASP A 11 23.17 -10.50 13.59
N PRO A 12 23.52 -11.61 12.93
CA PRO A 12 23.02 -11.95 11.58
C PRO A 12 21.50 -11.82 11.42
N LEU A 13 20.73 -12.05 12.49
CA LEU A 13 19.28 -11.89 12.48
C LEU A 13 18.85 -10.43 12.32
N ILE A 14 19.56 -9.49 12.94
CA ILE A 14 19.29 -8.05 12.82
C ILE A 14 19.54 -7.59 11.40
N LEU A 15 20.64 -8.04 10.77
CA LEU A 15 20.96 -7.72 9.38
C LEU A 15 19.90 -8.26 8.42
N LYS A 16 19.49 -9.51 8.60
CA LYS A 16 18.42 -10.15 7.81
C LYS A 16 17.10 -9.37 7.94
N ARG A 17 16.71 -8.99 9.16
CA ARG A 17 15.51 -8.19 9.42
C ARG A 17 15.59 -6.85 8.71
N LYS A 18 16.68 -6.09 8.85
CA LYS A 18 16.88 -4.80 8.16
C LYS A 18 16.76 -4.90 6.65
N ARG A 19 17.29 -5.98 6.03
CA ARG A 19 17.14 -6.23 4.59
C ARG A 19 15.68 -6.44 4.18
N LEU A 20 14.92 -7.22 4.96
CA LEU A 20 13.49 -7.42 4.70
C LEU A 20 12.71 -6.11 4.87
N GLU A 21 13.04 -5.31 5.88
CA GLU A 21 12.43 -4.00 6.11
C GLU A 21 12.67 -3.03 4.95
N PHE A 22 13.88 -3.04 4.38
CA PHE A 22 14.20 -2.26 3.18
C PHE A 22 13.29 -2.67 2.02
N TRP A 23 13.21 -3.97 1.71
CA TRP A 23 12.36 -4.46 0.62
C TRP A 23 10.88 -4.20 0.85
N LEU A 24 10.39 -4.32 2.10
CA LEU A 24 9.00 -3.99 2.43
C LEU A 24 8.73 -2.50 2.17
N THR A 25 9.68 -1.64 2.57
CA THR A 25 9.57 -0.20 2.33
C THR A 25 9.52 0.10 0.83
N THR A 26 10.42 -0.51 0.05
CA THR A 26 10.46 -0.35 -1.40
C THR A 26 9.16 -0.82 -2.06
N ALA A 27 8.64 -2.00 -1.68
CA ALA A 27 7.39 -2.53 -2.21
C ALA A 27 6.20 -1.60 -1.91
N LEU A 28 6.09 -1.08 -0.69
CA LEU A 28 5.04 -0.13 -0.30
C LEU A 28 5.16 1.21 -1.04
N ILE A 29 6.38 1.71 -1.26
CA ILE A 29 6.62 2.93 -2.05
C ILE A 29 6.17 2.73 -3.49
N ILE A 30 6.58 1.63 -4.13
CA ILE A 30 6.20 1.35 -5.53
C ILE A 30 4.68 1.19 -5.65
N ALA A 31 4.03 0.46 -4.73
CA ALA A 31 2.57 0.30 -4.73
C ALA A 31 1.83 1.64 -4.51
N ALA A 32 2.35 2.49 -3.61
CA ALA A 32 1.78 3.82 -3.40
C ALA A 32 1.92 4.72 -4.64
N LEU A 33 3.07 4.69 -5.32
CA LEU A 33 3.29 5.45 -6.55
C LEU A 33 2.40 4.96 -7.70
N ASP A 34 2.33 3.64 -7.89
CA ASP A 34 1.48 3.01 -8.90
C ASP A 34 0.00 3.39 -8.72
N THR A 35 -0.51 3.23 -7.50
CA THR A 35 -1.91 3.57 -7.21
C THR A 35 -2.18 5.06 -7.30
N THR A 36 -1.21 5.91 -6.93
CA THR A 36 -1.33 7.37 -7.09
C THR A 36 -1.42 7.75 -8.56
N TYR A 37 -0.60 7.13 -9.42
CA TYR A 37 -0.68 7.32 -10.86
C TYR A 37 -2.04 6.88 -11.41
N LEU A 38 -2.53 5.69 -11.05
CA LEU A 38 -3.83 5.20 -11.51
C LEU A 38 -4.99 6.07 -11.01
N ALA A 39 -4.94 6.56 -9.77
CA ALA A 39 -5.95 7.44 -9.19
C ALA A 39 -5.98 8.81 -9.90
N TRP A 40 -4.81 9.40 -10.14
CA TRP A 40 -4.69 10.61 -10.95
C TRP A 40 -5.23 10.37 -12.37
N ARG A 41 -4.82 9.26 -13.01
CA ARG A 41 -5.23 8.96 -14.39
C ARG A 41 -6.74 8.77 -14.50
N PHE A 42 -7.34 8.03 -13.58
CA PHE A 42 -8.79 7.88 -13.48
C PHE A 42 -9.47 9.24 -13.37
N THR A 43 -9.00 10.09 -12.45
CA THR A 43 -9.58 11.43 -12.22
C THR A 43 -9.44 12.32 -13.46
N ALA A 44 -8.29 12.28 -14.12
CA ALA A 44 -8.03 13.06 -15.33
C ALA A 44 -8.91 12.60 -16.52
N LEU A 45 -9.13 11.29 -16.67
CA LEU A 45 -10.06 10.75 -17.68
C LEU A 45 -11.49 11.17 -17.37
N PHE A 46 -11.91 11.03 -16.11
CA PHE A 46 -13.25 11.41 -15.66
C PHE A 46 -13.51 12.91 -15.86
N ALA A 47 -12.51 13.76 -15.61
CA ALA A 47 -12.61 15.21 -15.80
C ALA A 47 -12.40 15.69 -17.24
N GLY A 48 -12.10 14.78 -18.19
CA GLY A 48 -11.79 15.14 -19.58
C GLY A 48 -10.46 15.90 -19.78
N TRP A 49 -9.54 15.86 -18.81
CA TRP A 49 -8.25 16.54 -18.88
C TRP A 49 -7.24 15.84 -19.80
N VAL A 50 -7.47 14.56 -20.08
CA VAL A 50 -6.59 13.71 -20.90
C VAL A 50 -7.42 12.88 -21.88
N ARG A 51 -6.82 12.56 -23.02
CA ARG A 51 -7.47 11.72 -24.04
C ARG A 51 -7.34 10.23 -23.67
N PRO A 52 -8.38 9.40 -23.86
CA PRO A 52 -8.26 7.94 -23.70
C PRO A 52 -7.20 7.34 -24.63
N GLY A 53 -6.53 6.28 -24.15
CA GLY A 53 -5.48 5.56 -24.88
C GLY A 53 -4.09 6.22 -24.81
N THR A 54 -3.93 7.31 -24.07
CA THR A 54 -2.64 8.04 -23.97
C THR A 54 -1.89 7.81 -22.65
N SER A 55 -2.31 6.84 -21.84
CA SER A 55 -1.63 6.56 -20.58
C SER A 55 -0.35 5.77 -20.81
N ILE A 56 0.60 5.86 -19.88
CA ILE A 56 1.90 5.17 -19.98
C ILE A 56 1.79 3.65 -20.00
N CYS A 57 0.60 3.11 -19.74
CA CYS A 57 0.30 1.69 -19.72
C CYS A 57 -0.82 1.30 -20.71
N SER A 58 -1.14 2.18 -21.66
CA SER A 58 -1.97 1.88 -22.83
C SER A 58 -1.08 1.80 -24.07
N TRP A 59 -0.77 0.58 -24.50
CA TRP A 59 0.23 0.32 -25.56
C TRP A 59 -0.38 -0.30 -26.81
N SER A 60 -1.50 -1.01 -26.67
CA SER A 60 -2.13 -1.73 -27.77
C SER A 60 -3.64 -1.84 -27.55
N ILE A 61 -4.33 -2.39 -28.54
CA ILE A 61 -5.78 -2.62 -28.45
C ILE A 61 -6.18 -3.57 -27.33
N TRP A 62 -5.29 -4.46 -26.89
CA TRP A 62 -5.51 -5.45 -25.82
C TRP A 62 -4.92 -5.01 -24.48
N ILE A 63 -3.96 -4.08 -24.50
CA ILE A 63 -3.29 -3.55 -23.31
C ILE A 63 -3.62 -2.06 -23.21
N ASP A 64 -4.74 -1.76 -22.55
CA ASP A 64 -5.31 -0.41 -22.45
C ASP A 64 -5.83 -0.16 -21.02
N CYS A 65 -5.00 0.50 -20.22
CA CYS A 65 -5.35 0.92 -18.87
C CYS A 65 -6.54 1.86 -18.82
N ASP A 66 -6.68 2.75 -19.81
CA ASP A 66 -7.70 3.78 -19.76
C ASP A 66 -9.08 3.16 -19.96
N LYS A 67 -9.20 2.15 -20.84
CA LYS A 67 -10.42 1.36 -20.97
C LYS A 67 -10.75 0.62 -19.69
N VAL A 68 -9.77 -0.03 -19.06
CA VAL A 68 -9.99 -0.72 -17.76
C VAL A 68 -10.48 0.26 -16.69
N LEU A 69 -9.88 1.46 -16.60
CA LEU A 69 -10.27 2.49 -15.63
C LEU A 69 -11.67 3.05 -15.88
N GLN A 70 -12.20 2.98 -17.11
CA GLN A 70 -13.55 3.43 -17.45
C GLN A 70 -14.62 2.36 -17.22
N THR A 71 -14.23 1.13 -16.87
CA THR A 71 -15.19 0.05 -16.60
C THR A 71 -15.94 0.26 -15.28
N PRO A 72 -17.18 -0.25 -15.14
CA PRO A 72 -17.89 -0.27 -13.86
C PRO A 72 -17.09 -0.96 -12.75
N GLN A 73 -16.29 -1.98 -13.10
CA GLN A 73 -15.45 -2.75 -12.20
C GLN A 73 -14.30 -1.92 -11.60
N ALA A 74 -13.96 -0.77 -12.18
CA ALA A 74 -12.97 0.15 -11.64
C ALA A 74 -13.46 0.93 -10.40
N ARG A 75 -14.72 0.75 -10.00
CA ARG A 75 -15.32 1.39 -8.81
C ARG A 75 -15.83 0.35 -7.83
N ALA A 76 -15.72 0.65 -6.53
CA ALA A 76 -16.35 -0.09 -5.45
C ALA A 76 -16.99 0.90 -4.49
N PHE A 77 -18.26 0.68 -4.12
CA PHE A 77 -19.02 1.59 -3.25
C PHE A 77 -18.99 3.05 -3.76
N PHE A 78 -19.13 3.25 -5.07
CA PHE A 78 -19.05 4.55 -5.76
C PHE A 78 -17.67 5.23 -5.76
N VAL A 79 -16.69 4.71 -5.02
CA VAL A 79 -15.32 5.23 -5.00
C VAL A 79 -14.47 4.48 -6.04
N PRO A 80 -13.63 5.17 -6.84
CA PRO A 80 -12.68 4.50 -7.71
C PRO A 80 -11.72 3.61 -6.90
N ASN A 81 -11.49 2.38 -7.35
CA ASN A 81 -10.63 1.42 -6.65
C ASN A 81 -9.21 1.96 -6.48
N ALA A 82 -8.72 2.74 -7.45
CA ALA A 82 -7.43 3.39 -7.36
C ALA A 82 -7.36 4.40 -6.19
N ILE A 83 -8.42 5.16 -5.90
CA ILE A 83 -8.48 6.09 -4.76
C ILE A 83 -8.46 5.33 -3.43
N LEU A 84 -9.21 4.23 -3.33
CA LEU A 84 -9.19 3.35 -2.16
C LEU A 84 -7.77 2.78 -1.93
N ALA A 85 -7.13 2.34 -3.02
CA ALA A 85 -5.78 1.79 -2.99
C ALA A 85 -4.74 2.84 -2.59
N VAL A 86 -4.83 4.08 -3.09
CA VAL A 86 -3.95 5.18 -2.65
C VAL A 86 -4.07 5.40 -1.16
N GLY A 87 -5.30 5.55 -0.64
CA GLY A 87 -5.52 5.73 0.80
C GLY A 87 -4.92 4.58 1.62
N PHE A 88 -5.11 3.34 1.15
CA PHE A 88 -4.56 2.15 1.79
C PHE A 88 -3.03 2.11 1.78
N TYR A 89 -2.38 2.20 0.62
CA TYR A 89 -0.92 2.03 0.52
C TYR A 89 -0.14 3.20 1.12
N THR A 90 -0.63 4.43 0.94
CA THR A 90 -0.01 5.59 1.60
C THR A 90 -0.23 5.53 3.12
N GLY A 91 -1.40 5.09 3.58
CA GLY A 91 -1.67 4.81 5.00
C GLY A 91 -0.78 3.71 5.58
N ALA A 92 -0.56 2.62 4.85
CA ALA A 92 0.34 1.53 5.21
C ALA A 92 1.81 1.98 5.26
N LEU A 93 2.22 2.82 4.29
CA LEU A 93 3.56 3.40 4.26
C LEU A 93 3.78 4.36 5.43
N ILE A 94 2.80 5.21 5.75
CA ILE A 94 2.79 6.07 6.94
C ILE A 94 2.90 5.23 8.21
N TRP A 95 2.05 4.21 8.36
CA TRP A 95 2.06 3.28 9.50
C TRP A 95 3.45 2.67 9.68
N TRP A 96 4.06 2.24 8.60
CA TRP A 96 5.39 1.62 8.61
C TRP A 96 6.51 2.61 8.94
N LEU A 97 6.57 3.75 8.26
CA LEU A 97 7.66 4.73 8.37
C LEU A 97 7.60 5.56 9.65
N VAL A 98 6.40 5.94 10.09
CA VAL A 98 6.19 6.67 11.34
C VAL A 98 6.25 5.70 12.51
N GLY A 99 5.58 4.55 12.40
CA GLY A 99 5.55 3.53 13.45
C GLY A 99 6.94 3.04 13.83
N ARG A 100 7.83 2.78 12.87
CA ARG A 100 9.21 2.35 13.18
C ARG A 100 10.00 3.35 14.02
N ARG A 101 9.60 4.63 14.05
CA ARG A 101 10.23 5.68 14.89
C ARG A 101 9.77 5.62 16.35
N LEU A 102 8.71 4.86 16.66
CA LEU A 102 8.24 4.68 18.04
C LEU A 102 9.17 3.80 18.90
N GLY A 103 10.13 3.12 18.27
CA GLY A 103 11.13 2.27 18.92
C GLY A 103 10.85 0.77 18.81
N GLU A 104 11.88 -0.04 19.13
CA GLU A 104 11.85 -1.51 18.99
C GLU A 104 10.73 -2.17 19.82
N LYS A 105 10.36 -1.58 20.95
CA LYS A 105 9.31 -2.10 21.84
C LYS A 105 7.92 -2.20 21.21
N TYR A 106 7.62 -1.39 20.19
CA TYR A 106 6.35 -1.45 19.45
C TYR A 106 6.45 -2.25 18.15
N ARG A 107 7.66 -2.70 17.75
CA ARG A 107 7.93 -3.29 16.44
C ARG A 107 7.04 -4.49 16.15
N TYR A 108 6.86 -5.35 17.16
CA TYR A 108 6.01 -6.55 17.05
C TYR A 108 4.57 -6.20 16.67
N HIS A 109 3.95 -5.26 17.38
CA HIS A 109 2.58 -4.83 17.13
C HIS A 109 2.45 -4.11 15.79
N LEU A 110 3.41 -3.23 15.46
CA LEU A 110 3.42 -2.52 14.18
C LEU A 110 3.44 -3.47 12.98
N VAL A 111 4.35 -4.45 12.99
CA VAL A 111 4.48 -5.40 11.89
C VAL A 111 3.28 -6.35 11.86
N ARG A 112 2.79 -6.83 13.01
CA ARG A 112 1.61 -7.69 13.09
C ARG A 112 0.37 -6.99 12.51
N THR A 113 0.11 -5.75 12.90
CA THR A 113 -1.04 -4.98 12.40
C THR A 113 -0.90 -4.71 10.91
N LEU A 114 0.30 -4.35 10.43
CA LEU A 114 0.56 -4.16 9.01
C LEU A 114 0.35 -5.46 8.21
N ALA A 115 0.87 -6.59 8.70
CA ALA A 115 0.68 -7.89 8.09
C ALA A 115 -0.80 -8.30 8.05
N CYS A 116 -1.56 -8.03 9.11
CA CYS A 116 -2.99 -8.28 9.15
C CYS A 116 -3.74 -7.51 8.04
N TRP A 117 -3.51 -6.20 7.93
CA TRP A 117 -4.15 -5.38 6.90
C TRP A 117 -3.69 -5.70 5.48
N LEU A 118 -2.41 -6.01 5.27
CA LEU A 118 -1.90 -6.52 3.99
C LEU A 118 -2.50 -7.88 3.65
N GLY A 119 -2.76 -8.73 4.64
CA GLY A 119 -3.49 -9.99 4.47
C GLY A 119 -4.92 -9.78 4.00
N VAL A 120 -5.65 -8.82 4.60
CA VAL A 120 -6.99 -8.42 4.14
C VAL A 120 -6.94 -7.91 2.70
N ALA A 121 -5.99 -7.03 2.38
CA ALA A 121 -5.81 -6.52 1.01
C ALA A 121 -5.46 -7.64 0.01
N SER A 122 -4.68 -8.64 0.43
CA SER A 122 -4.35 -9.83 -0.35
C SER A 122 -5.58 -10.69 -0.64
N LEU A 123 -6.49 -10.85 0.32
CA LEU A 123 -7.77 -11.55 0.12
C LEU A 123 -8.66 -10.80 -0.88
N LEU A 124 -8.75 -9.47 -0.77
CA LEU A 124 -9.49 -8.66 -1.75
C LEU A 124 -8.86 -8.73 -3.15
N THR A 125 -7.54 -8.88 -3.22
CA THR A 125 -6.79 -9.04 -4.47
C THR A 125 -7.14 -10.34 -5.20
N PHE A 126 -7.45 -11.44 -4.50
CA PHE A 126 -7.91 -12.67 -5.15
C PHE A 126 -9.18 -12.45 -5.98
N ARG A 127 -10.12 -11.66 -5.47
CA ARG A 127 -11.32 -11.26 -6.23
C ARG A 127 -10.96 -10.47 -7.49
N PHE A 128 -9.92 -9.62 -7.43
CA PHE A 128 -9.46 -8.88 -8.60
C PHE A 128 -8.87 -9.77 -9.68
N TRP A 129 -8.11 -10.81 -9.33
CA TRP A 129 -7.60 -11.76 -10.31
C TRP A 129 -8.73 -12.44 -11.09
N TRP A 130 -9.83 -12.79 -10.41
CA TRP A 130 -11.02 -13.30 -11.07
C TRP A 130 -11.64 -12.28 -12.04
N LEU A 131 -11.73 -11.01 -11.62
CA LEU A 131 -12.25 -9.94 -12.49
C LEU A 131 -11.37 -9.70 -13.72
N LEU A 132 -10.04 -9.77 -13.59
CA LEU A 132 -9.12 -9.60 -14.73
C LEU A 132 -9.36 -10.63 -15.85
N LEU A 133 -9.82 -11.84 -15.51
CA LEU A 133 -10.16 -12.88 -16.49
C LEU A 133 -11.45 -12.58 -17.27
N SER A 134 -12.26 -11.63 -16.80
CA SER A 134 -13.54 -11.24 -17.42
C SER A 134 -13.48 -9.93 -18.22
N LEU A 135 -12.32 -9.29 -18.29
CA LEU A 135 -12.13 -8.03 -19.01
C LEU A 135 -11.54 -8.29 -20.40
N ASP A 136 -12.06 -7.60 -21.41
CA ASP A 136 -11.53 -7.66 -22.79
C ASP A 136 -10.16 -6.97 -22.94
N TYR A 137 -9.75 -6.20 -21.93
CA TYR A 137 -8.55 -5.37 -21.93
C TYR A 137 -7.74 -5.59 -20.65
N LEU A 138 -6.41 -5.60 -20.78
CA LEU A 138 -5.48 -5.74 -19.68
C LEU A 138 -4.83 -4.40 -19.33
N CYS A 139 -4.91 -4.02 -18.06
CA CYS A 139 -4.06 -2.98 -17.47
C CYS A 139 -2.86 -3.68 -16.84
N PRO A 140 -1.59 -3.46 -17.28
CA PRO A 140 -0.43 -4.14 -16.68
C PRO A 140 -0.08 -3.62 -15.28
N PHE A 141 -0.56 -2.43 -14.91
CA PHE A 141 -0.31 -1.83 -13.60
C PHE A 141 -1.16 -2.49 -12.51
N CYS A 142 -2.42 -2.84 -12.80
CA CYS A 142 -3.29 -3.57 -11.86
C CYS A 142 -2.69 -4.88 -11.32
N PRO A 143 -2.27 -5.87 -12.16
CA PRO A 143 -1.65 -7.10 -11.67
C PRO A 143 -0.33 -6.83 -10.96
N TRP A 144 0.44 -5.81 -11.38
CA TRP A 144 1.67 -5.44 -10.68
C TRP A 144 1.40 -4.95 -9.25
N ASN A 145 0.39 -4.10 -9.06
CA ASN A 145 -0.05 -3.68 -7.74
C ASN A 145 -0.44 -4.86 -6.84
N HIS A 146 -1.14 -5.84 -7.40
CA HIS A 146 -1.55 -7.07 -6.71
C HIS A 146 -0.35 -7.95 -6.32
N VAL A 147 0.62 -8.10 -7.23
CA VAL A 147 1.90 -8.77 -6.93
C VAL A 147 2.63 -8.04 -5.80
N LEU A 148 2.69 -6.71 -5.84
CA LEU A 148 3.29 -5.90 -4.78
C LEU A 148 2.57 -6.06 -3.45
N THR A 149 1.23 -6.23 -3.43
CA THR A 149 0.48 -6.56 -2.21
C THR A 149 0.97 -7.87 -1.61
N TYR A 150 1.08 -8.93 -2.42
CA TYR A 150 1.52 -10.24 -1.95
C TYR A 150 2.98 -10.23 -1.47
N VAL A 151 3.86 -9.52 -2.20
CA VAL A 151 5.26 -9.34 -1.80
C VAL A 151 5.34 -8.59 -0.46
N ALA A 152 4.61 -7.47 -0.31
CA ALA A 152 4.57 -6.72 0.93
C ALA A 152 4.01 -7.56 2.09
N PHE A 153 2.95 -8.32 1.85
CA PHE A 153 2.36 -9.22 2.84
C PHE A 153 3.37 -10.29 3.30
N PHE A 154 4.00 -10.98 2.35
CA PHE A 154 5.04 -11.97 2.65
C PHE A 154 6.18 -11.36 3.46
N LEU A 155 6.72 -10.22 3.04
CA LEU A 155 7.79 -9.54 3.75
C LEU A 155 7.37 -9.13 5.17
N ALA A 156 6.15 -8.61 5.35
CA ALA A 156 5.61 -8.27 6.67
C ALA A 156 5.50 -9.51 7.57
N ILE A 157 5.04 -10.66 7.06
CA ILE A 157 5.02 -11.92 7.81
C ILE A 157 6.43 -12.36 8.20
N ARG A 158 7.39 -12.30 7.28
CA ARG A 158 8.79 -12.68 7.58
C ARG A 158 9.42 -11.78 8.63
N ILE A 159 9.18 -10.47 8.57
CA ILE A 159 9.64 -9.52 9.59
C ILE A 159 8.96 -9.81 10.92
N TRP A 160 7.67 -10.11 10.92
CA TRP A 160 6.90 -10.42 12.13
C TRP A 160 7.47 -11.65 12.85
N GLN A 161 7.75 -12.72 12.11
CA GLN A 161 8.36 -13.96 12.64
C GLN A 161 9.74 -13.73 13.25
N LEU A 162 10.51 -12.77 12.72
CA LEU A 162 11.84 -12.40 13.23
C LEU A 162 11.80 -11.33 14.32
N THR A 163 10.63 -10.78 14.64
CA THR A 163 10.48 -9.73 15.64
C THR A 163 10.08 -10.35 16.98
N PRO A 164 10.89 -10.24 18.04
CA PRO A 164 10.55 -10.77 19.35
C PRO A 164 9.24 -10.20 19.89
N ARG A 165 8.47 -11.03 20.60
CA ARG A 165 7.31 -10.55 21.36
C ARG A 165 7.81 -9.68 22.53
N PRO A 166 7.19 -8.52 22.79
CA PRO A 166 7.55 -7.73 23.96
C PRO A 166 7.21 -8.52 25.23
N SER A 167 8.15 -8.56 26.19
CA SER A 167 7.96 -9.19 27.51
C SER A 167 7.16 -8.31 28.46
N GLU A 168 7.22 -6.99 28.27
CA GLU A 168 6.58 -5.99 29.12
C GLU A 168 5.38 -5.33 28.44
N HIS A 169 4.36 -5.02 29.22
CA HIS A 169 3.19 -4.29 28.73
C HIS A 169 3.58 -2.86 28.35
N GLN A 170 3.42 -2.51 27.06
CA GLN A 170 3.73 -1.18 26.55
C GLN A 170 2.48 -0.28 26.58
N ARG A 171 2.68 1.02 26.86
CA ARG A 171 1.59 2.02 26.77
C ARG A 171 1.05 2.08 25.33
N LEU A 172 -0.25 1.81 25.15
CA LEU A 172 -0.87 1.75 23.82
C LEU A 172 -1.09 3.12 23.15
N ARG A 173 -1.06 4.21 23.91
CA ARG A 173 -1.40 5.57 23.43
C ARG A 173 -0.69 5.97 22.12
N PRO A 174 0.63 5.76 21.92
CA PRO A 174 1.29 6.14 20.67
C PRO A 174 0.77 5.34 19.46
N LEU A 175 0.48 4.05 19.65
CA LEU A 175 -0.10 3.22 18.58
C LEU A 175 -1.52 3.68 18.24
N LEU A 176 -2.35 4.01 19.24
CA LEU A 176 -3.71 4.49 19.02
C LEU A 176 -3.74 5.82 18.26
N ILE A 177 -2.82 6.75 18.57
CA ILE A 177 -2.67 8.00 17.82
C ILE A 177 -2.31 7.71 16.35
N LEU A 178 -1.37 6.79 16.11
CA LEU A 178 -0.99 6.41 14.75
C LEU A 178 -2.13 5.72 13.99
N VAL A 179 -2.92 4.87 14.67
CA VAL A 179 -4.14 4.27 14.09
C VAL A 179 -5.11 5.36 13.68
N ALA A 180 -5.44 6.28 14.60
CA ALA A 180 -6.36 7.38 14.32
C ALA A 180 -5.88 8.23 13.13
N PHE A 181 -4.58 8.51 13.06
CA PHE A 181 -3.97 9.23 11.94
C PHE A 181 -4.12 8.47 10.62
N CYS A 182 -3.78 7.18 10.57
CA CYS A 182 -3.91 6.36 9.36
C CYS A 182 -5.37 6.21 8.91
N VAL A 183 -6.32 6.08 9.85
CA VAL A 183 -7.75 6.01 9.55
C VAL A 183 -8.27 7.34 9.00
N ALA A 184 -7.92 8.46 9.65
CA ALA A 184 -8.28 9.79 9.16
C ALA A 184 -7.67 10.06 7.77
N TRP A 185 -6.42 9.64 7.55
CA TRP A 185 -5.74 9.74 6.27
C TRP A 185 -6.45 8.94 5.17
N PHE A 186 -6.86 7.71 5.46
CA PHE A 186 -7.67 6.92 4.54
C PHE A 186 -8.94 7.70 4.17
N TRP A 187 -9.76 8.10 5.15
CA TRP A 187 -11.01 8.84 4.92
C TRP A 187 -10.82 10.15 4.16
N ALA A 188 -9.72 10.87 4.37
CA ALA A 188 -9.42 12.09 3.64
C ALA A 188 -9.36 11.87 2.12
N TRP A 189 -8.81 10.74 1.66
CA TRP A 189 -8.80 10.41 0.22
C TRP A 189 -10.20 10.16 -0.34
N GLN A 190 -11.08 9.49 0.40
CA GLN A 190 -12.45 9.24 -0.07
C GLN A 190 -13.28 10.53 -0.07
N ILE A 191 -13.18 11.34 0.99
CA ILE A 191 -13.85 12.65 1.05
C ILE A 191 -13.34 13.54 -0.08
N GLY A 192 -12.02 13.57 -0.32
CA GLY A 192 -11.41 14.31 -1.43
C GLY A 192 -11.98 13.90 -2.79
N TRP A 193 -12.17 12.60 -3.01
CA TRP A 193 -12.83 12.09 -4.22
C TRP A 193 -14.28 12.61 -4.35
N PHE A 194 -15.11 12.46 -3.32
CA PHE A 194 -16.50 12.90 -3.39
C PHE A 194 -16.63 14.42 -3.62
N VAL A 195 -15.75 15.21 -3.01
CA VAL A 195 -15.70 16.66 -3.25
C VAL A 195 -15.28 16.98 -4.69
N ALA A 196 -14.32 16.24 -5.25
CA ALA A 196 -13.90 16.41 -6.64
C ALA A 196 -15.01 16.01 -7.62
N GLU A 197 -15.62 14.85 -7.42
CA GLU A 197 -16.73 14.34 -8.23
C GLU A 197 -17.91 15.33 -8.23
N ALA A 198 -18.31 15.84 -7.05
CA ALA A 198 -19.38 16.82 -6.94
C ALA A 198 -19.08 18.17 -7.60
N LYS A 199 -17.81 18.50 -7.87
CA LYS A 199 -17.40 19.70 -8.61
C LYS A 199 -17.35 19.46 -10.11
N LEU A 200 -16.98 18.26 -10.54
CA LEU A 200 -16.85 17.89 -11.95
C LEU A 200 -18.18 17.53 -12.61
N LEU A 201 -19.17 17.10 -11.82
CA LEU A 201 -20.52 16.77 -12.30
C LEU A 201 -21.49 17.97 -12.33
N LYS A 202 -20.99 19.19 -12.08
CA LYS A 202 -21.74 20.44 -12.24
C LYS A 202 -21.41 21.05 -13.59
#